data_AF-A0A7C3W997-F1
#
_entry.id   AF-A0A7C3W997-F1
#
_cell.length_a   1.000
_cell.length_b   1.000
_cell.length_c   1.000
_cell.angle_alpha   90.00
_cell.angle_beta   90.00
_cell.angle_gamma   90.00
#
_symmetry.space_group_name_H-M   'P 1'
#
loop_
_entity.id
_entity.type
_entity.pdbx_description
1 polymer ?
#
loop_
_entity_poly.entity_id
_entity_poly.type
_entity_poly.pdbx_seq_one_letter_code
_entity_poly.pdbx_strand_id
1 'polypeptide(L)'
;MLTFRYLLRLVSAFIVRFKAVILLGIVLGVILFLFLNVFGTSLFSRTTESIGMVGRFGADNLPDDVLHLIGNGLTKINEDGSVSPDLAASWETSDKGQTWIFTLKD
;
A
#
# COMPACT_ATOMS: atom_id res chain seq x y z
N MET A 1 46.54 19.30 -30.06
CA MET A 1 46.41 18.08 -29.24
C MET A 1 46.25 18.50 -27.79
N LEU A 2 45.09 18.31 -27.16
CA LEU A 2 44.91 18.59 -25.73
C LEU A 2 45.77 17.57 -24.96
N THR A 3 46.90 18.01 -24.43
CA THR A 3 47.82 17.13 -23.70
C THR A 3 47.17 16.67 -22.41
N PHE A 4 47.19 15.36 -22.12
CA PHE A 4 46.60 14.77 -20.90
C PHE A 4 47.00 15.51 -19.60
N ARG A 5 48.24 15.99 -19.54
CA ARG A 5 48.77 16.81 -18.44
C ARG A 5 48.02 18.13 -18.23
N TYR A 6 47.57 18.77 -19.31
CA TYR A 6 46.80 20.01 -19.26
C TYR A 6 45.39 19.78 -18.73
N LEU A 7 44.71 18.72 -19.20
CA LEU A 7 43.39 18.32 -18.72
C LEU A 7 43.42 18.02 -17.20
N LEU A 8 44.42 17.28 -16.73
CA LEU A 8 44.56 16.99 -15.29
C LEU A 8 44.73 18.26 -14.46
N ARG A 9 45.54 19.21 -14.93
CA ARG A 9 45.77 20.48 -14.21
C ARG A 9 44.52 21.36 -14.21
N LEU A 10 43.79 21.38 -15.31
CA LEU A 10 42.54 22.13 -15.44
C LEU A 10 41.45 21.55 -14.53
N VAL A 11 41.26 20.23 -14.54
CA VAL A 11 40.29 19.54 -13.68
C VAL A 11 40.67 19.71 -12.20
N SER A 12 41.95 19.57 -11.85
CA SER A 12 42.42 19.80 -10.48
C SER A 12 42.17 21.24 -10.02
N ALA A 13 42.52 22.24 -10.84
CA ALA A 13 42.24 23.64 -10.52
C ALA A 13 40.74 23.92 -10.36
N PHE A 14 39.90 23.28 -11.17
CA PHE A 14 38.45 23.37 -11.08
C PHE A 14 37.92 22.75 -9.78
N ILE A 15 38.37 21.54 -9.42
CA ILE A 15 38.00 20.86 -8.18
C ILE A 15 38.42 21.69 -6.96
N VAL A 16 39.63 22.25 -6.95
CA VAL A 16 40.12 23.09 -5.84
C VAL A 16 39.28 24.37 -5.71
N ARG A 17 38.93 25.00 -6.84
CA ARG A 17 38.15 26.24 -6.85
C ARG A 17 36.69 26.03 -6.46
N PHE A 18 36.08 24.90 -6.84
CA PHE A 18 34.66 24.62 -6.64
C PHE A 18 34.36 23.53 -5.60
N LYS A 19 35.33 23.17 -4.76
CA LYS A 19 35.20 22.10 -3.74
C LYS A 19 33.93 22.20 -2.89
N ALA A 20 33.52 23.41 -2.52
CA ALA A 20 32.31 23.64 -1.72
C ALA A 20 31.01 23.32 -2.49
N VAL A 21 30.94 23.71 -3.77
CA VAL A 21 29.79 23.42 -4.64
C VAL A 21 29.72 21.92 -4.95
N ILE A 22 30.87 21.29 -5.18
CA ILE A 22 30.96 19.83 -5.42
C ILE A 22 30.50 19.06 -4.18
N LEU A 23 30.99 19.42 -2.99
CA LEU A 23 30.57 18.80 -1.74
C LEU A 23 29.07 18.98 -1.50
N LEU A 24 28.54 20.19 -1.71
CA LEU A 24 27.12 20.45 -1.56
C LEU A 24 26.28 19.65 -2.56
N GLY A 25 26.74 19.52 -3.81
CA GLY A 25 26.07 18.70 -4.83
C GLY A 25 26.08 17.22 -4.48
N ILE A 26 27.19 16.70 -3.94
CA ILE A 26 27.27 15.30 -3.46
C ILE A 26 26.29 15.09 -2.30
N VAL A 27 26.30 15.98 -1.30
CA VAL A 27 25.40 15.88 -0.15
C VAL A 27 23.95 15.92 -0.60
N LEU A 28 23.58 16.88 -1.46
CA LEU A 28 22.23 17.01 -1.99
C LEU A 28 21.82 15.79 -2.82
N GLY A 29 22.74 15.27 -3.64
CA GLY A 29 22.52 14.07 -4.45
C GLY A 29 22.31 12.82 -3.59
N VAL A 30 23.10 12.64 -2.52
CA VAL A 30 22.93 11.54 -1.57
C VAL A 30 21.60 11.66 -0.84
N ILE A 31 21.24 12.86 -0.36
CA ILE A 31 19.95 13.10 0.30
C ILE A 31 18.79 12.77 -0.65
N LEU A 32 18.84 13.24 -1.89
CA LEU A 32 17.82 12.97 -2.90
C LEU A 32 17.74 11.47 -3.24
N PHE A 33 18.88 10.80 -3.38
CA PHE A 33 18.92 9.37 -3.66
C PHE A 33 18.31 8.53 -2.53
N LEU A 34 18.66 8.84 -1.28
CA LEU A 34 18.08 8.17 -0.10
C LEU A 34 16.57 8.44 -0.01
N PHE A 35 16.15 9.68 -0.26
CA PHE A 35 14.73 10.05 -0.29
C PHE A 35 13.97 9.23 -1.34
N LEU A 36 14.47 9.17 -2.57
CA LEU A 36 13.84 8.40 -3.65
C LEU A 36 13.85 6.89 -3.37
N ASN A 37 14.88 6.35 -2.70
CA ASN A 37 14.95 4.92 -2.39
C ASN A 37 13.93 4.51 -1.31
N VAL A 38 13.82 5.31 -0.24
CA VAL A 38 12.91 5.04 0.88
C VAL A 38 11.45 5.22 0.46
N PHE A 39 11.13 6.29 -0.27
CA PHE A 39 9.75 6.57 -0.67
C PHE A 39 9.34 5.92 -2.01
N GLY A 40 10.31 5.63 -2.89
CA GLY A 40 10.04 5.06 -4.21
C GLY A 40 9.61 3.59 -4.15
N THR A 41 10.14 2.80 -3.23
CA THR A 41 9.74 1.39 -3.08
C THR A 41 8.29 1.25 -2.57
N SER A 42 7.85 2.17 -1.71
CA SER A 42 6.46 2.21 -1.20
C SER A 42 5.44 2.54 -2.30
N LEU A 43 5.79 3.40 -3.27
CA LEU A 43 4.87 3.80 -4.33
C LEU A 43 4.73 2.77 -5.48
N PHE A 44 5.76 1.95 -5.70
CA PHE A 44 5.80 1.01 -6.84
C PHE A 44 5.58 -0.46 -6.48
N SER A 45 5.69 -0.85 -5.21
CA SER A 45 5.43 -2.23 -4.78
C SER A 45 3.94 -2.46 -4.57
N ARG A 46 3.14 -2.38 -5.64
CA ARG A 46 1.80 -2.99 -5.64
C ARG A 46 1.98 -4.48 -5.81
N THR A 47 2.08 -5.20 -4.70
CA THR A 47 2.07 -6.66 -4.69
C THR A 47 0.66 -7.10 -5.12
N THR A 48 0.47 -7.30 -6.42
CA THR A 48 -0.77 -7.87 -6.95
C THR A 48 -0.71 -9.38 -6.76
N GLU A 49 -1.43 -9.88 -5.76
CA GLU A 49 -1.63 -11.31 -5.59
C GLU A 49 -2.73 -11.78 -6.55
N SER A 50 -2.45 -12.83 -7.32
CA SER A 50 -3.41 -13.46 -8.22
C SER A 50 -3.80 -14.82 -7.64
N ILE A 51 -5.04 -14.94 -7.18
CA ILE A 51 -5.58 -16.15 -6.56
C ILE A 51 -6.60 -16.75 -7.52
N GLY A 52 -6.36 -17.98 -7.97
CA GLY A 52 -7.30 -18.74 -8.78
C GLY A 52 -8.30 -19.47 -7.89
N MET A 53 -9.60 -19.22 -8.07
CA MET A 53 -10.67 -19.87 -7.32
C MET A 53 -11.31 -20.97 -8.17
N VAL A 54 -11.48 -22.17 -7.60
CA VAL A 54 -12.13 -23.31 -8.28
C VAL A 54 -13.58 -23.38 -7.84
N GLY A 55 -14.51 -23.37 -8.80
CA GLY A 55 -15.94 -23.47 -8.51
C GLY A 55 -16.80 -23.05 -9.70
N ARG A 56 -18.13 -23.06 -9.50
CA ARG A 56 -19.11 -22.53 -10.45
C ARG A 56 -19.67 -21.23 -9.92
N PHE A 57 -18.96 -20.14 -10.21
CA PHE A 57 -19.35 -18.79 -9.80
C PHE A 57 -19.83 -18.01 -11.03
N GLY A 58 -20.90 -17.26 -10.82
CA GLY A 58 -21.53 -16.31 -11.73
C GLY A 58 -21.67 -14.95 -11.03
N ALA A 59 -22.37 -14.02 -11.68
CA ALA A 59 -22.51 -12.66 -11.16
C ALA A 59 -23.42 -12.58 -9.93
N ASP A 60 -24.32 -13.55 -9.76
CA ASP A 60 -25.32 -13.65 -8.69
C ASP A 60 -24.88 -14.49 -7.50
N ASN A 61 -23.80 -15.26 -7.64
CA ASN A 61 -23.26 -16.15 -6.60
C ASN A 61 -21.73 -16.06 -6.52
N LEU A 62 -21.23 -14.85 -6.25
CA LEU A 62 -19.80 -14.64 -6.02
C LEU A 62 -19.29 -15.44 -4.81
N PRO A 63 -18.01 -15.87 -4.80
CA PRO A 63 -17.38 -16.47 -3.63
C PRO A 63 -17.41 -15.53 -2.42
N ASP A 64 -17.55 -16.07 -1.22
CA ASP A 64 -17.59 -15.30 0.03
C ASP A 64 -16.36 -14.38 0.17
N ASP A 65 -15.16 -14.88 -0.14
CA ASP A 65 -13.92 -14.10 -0.11
C ASP A 65 -13.99 -12.84 -1.00
N VAL A 66 -14.67 -12.92 -2.15
CA VAL A 66 -14.84 -11.79 -3.06
C VAL A 66 -15.94 -10.85 -2.57
N LEU A 67 -17.04 -11.42 -2.03
CA LEU A 67 -18.12 -10.63 -1.45
C LEU A 67 -17.61 -9.75 -0.30
N HIS A 68 -16.77 -10.30 0.57
CA HIS A 68 -16.14 -9.57 1.68
C HIS A 68 -15.18 -8.47 1.25
N LEU A 69 -14.66 -8.50 0.01
CA LEU A 69 -13.87 -7.40 -0.55
C LEU A 69 -14.74 -6.26 -1.09
N ILE A 70 -15.99 -6.56 -1.44
CA ILE A 70 -16.93 -5.59 -2.05
C ILE A 70 -17.78 -4.92 -0.97
N GLY A 71 -18.17 -5.66 0.07
CA GLY A 71 -19.00 -5.14 1.14
C GLY A 71 -19.09 -6.06 2.34
N ASN A 72 -19.60 -5.49 3.42
CA ASN A 72 -19.79 -6.20 4.68
C ASN A 72 -21.25 -6.62 4.86
N GLY A 73 -21.47 -7.70 5.62
CA GLY A 73 -22.80 -8.10 6.08
C GLY A 73 -23.27 -7.27 7.27
N LEU A 74 -24.53 -7.43 7.66
CA LEU A 74 -25.04 -6.87 8.92
C LEU A 74 -24.34 -7.49 10.14
N THR A 75 -23.99 -8.77 10.02
CA THR A 75 -23.24 -9.54 11.01
C THR A 75 -22.04 -10.20 10.35
N LYS A 76 -21.10 -10.64 11.17
CA LYS A 76 -19.93 -11.42 10.78
C LYS A 76 -19.74 -12.60 11.71
N ILE A 77 -19.01 -13.60 11.22
CA ILE A 77 -18.61 -14.77 12.00
C ILE A 77 -17.17 -14.55 12.44
N ASN A 78 -16.93 -14.65 13.75
CA ASN A 78 -15.59 -14.57 14.34
C ASN A 78 -14.84 -15.89 14.17
N GLU A 79 -13.53 -15.89 14.41
CA GLU A 79 -12.67 -17.08 14.31
C GLU A 79 -13.11 -18.24 15.22
N ASP A 80 -13.77 -17.93 16.34
CA ASP A 80 -14.34 -18.91 17.27
C ASP A 80 -15.72 -19.45 16.84
N GLY A 81 -16.22 -19.01 15.67
CA GLY A 81 -17.54 -19.35 15.15
C GLY A 81 -18.69 -18.55 15.76
N SER A 82 -18.41 -17.61 16.68
CA SER A 82 -19.45 -16.75 17.24
C SER A 82 -19.92 -15.70 16.24
N VAL A 83 -21.21 -15.38 16.26
CA VAL A 83 -21.79 -14.31 15.44
C VAL A 83 -21.64 -12.98 16.18
N SER A 84 -21.08 -11.97 15.51
CA SER A 84 -20.93 -10.62 16.04
C SER A 84 -21.47 -9.55 15.08
N PRO A 85 -21.79 -8.34 15.58
CA PRO A 85 -22.27 -7.27 14.72
C PRO A 85 -21.18 -6.78 13.76
N ASP A 86 -21.55 -6.43 12.53
CA ASP A 86 -20.66 -5.78 11.56
C ASP A 86 -21.25 -4.47 11.05
N LEU A 87 -22.01 -4.42 9.95
CA LEU A 87 -22.70 -3.17 9.56
C LEU A 87 -23.83 -2.80 10.53
N ALA A 88 -24.42 -3.77 11.23
CA ALA A 88 -25.34 -3.51 12.32
C ALA A 88 -24.58 -3.14 13.61
N ALA A 89 -25.13 -2.22 14.38
CA ALA A 89 -24.73 -1.93 15.75
C ALA A 89 -25.21 -3.03 16.72
N SER A 90 -26.44 -3.49 16.54
CA SER A 90 -27.04 -4.57 17.33
C SER A 90 -28.16 -5.26 16.56
N TRP A 91 -28.58 -6.42 17.05
CA TRP A 91 -29.81 -7.06 16.61
C TRP A 91 -30.56 -7.64 17.80
N GLU A 92 -31.87 -7.74 17.63
CA GLU A 92 -32.76 -8.39 18.59
C GLU A 92 -33.72 -9.33 17.86
N THR A 93 -34.19 -10.34 18.60
CA THR A 93 -35.15 -11.30 18.08
C THR A 93 -36.45 -11.22 18.88
N SER A 94 -37.56 -11.05 18.17
CA SER A 94 -38.91 -11.11 18.72
C SER A 94 -39.61 -12.38 18.25
N ASP A 95 -40.73 -12.71 18.90
CA ASP A 95 -41.68 -13.74 18.43
C ASP A 95 -41.04 -15.13 18.23
N LYS A 96 -40.12 -15.49 19.13
CA LYS A 96 -39.39 -16.78 19.12
C LYS A 96 -38.58 -17.00 17.83
N GLY A 97 -37.98 -15.96 17.26
CA GLY A 97 -37.12 -16.09 16.08
C GLY A 97 -37.79 -15.82 14.74
N GLN A 98 -39.08 -15.45 14.73
CA GLN A 98 -39.80 -15.11 13.51
C GLN A 98 -39.45 -13.71 12.99
N THR A 99 -39.10 -12.80 13.91
CA THR A 99 -38.77 -11.41 13.57
C THR A 99 -37.37 -11.09 14.07
N TRP A 100 -36.55 -10.53 13.17
CA TRP A 100 -35.19 -10.05 13.47
C TRP A 100 -35.10 -8.56 13.16
N ILE A 101 -34.74 -7.77 14.16
CA ILE A 101 -34.61 -6.32 14.04
C ILE A 101 -33.13 -5.97 14.16
N PHE A 102 -32.58 -5.31 13.15
CA PHE A 102 -31.19 -4.87 13.10
C PHE A 102 -31.14 -3.35 13.21
N THR A 103 -30.37 -2.86 14.17
CA THR A 103 -30.08 -1.43 14.32
C THR A 103 -28.76 -1.17 13.61
N LEU A 104 -28.73 -0.28 12.62
CA LEU A 104 -27.51 0.06 11.88
C LEU A 104 -26.61 0.99 12.69
N LYS A 105 -25.32 1.00 12.36
CA LYS A 105 -24.38 2.00 12.88
C LYS A 105 -24.68 3.36 12.24
N ASP A 106 -24.47 4.43 13.01
CA ASP A 106 -24.53 5.82 12.51
C ASP A 106 -23.37 6.15 11.55
#